data_AF-A0A157SBD1-F1
#
_entry.id   AF-A0A157SBD1-F1
#
_cell.length_a   1.000
_cell.length_b   1.000
_cell.length_c   1.000
_cell.angle_alpha   90.00
_cell.angle_beta   90.00
_cell.angle_gamma   90.00
#
_symmetry.space_group_name_H-M   'P 1'
#
loop_
_entity.id
_entity.type
_entity.pdbx_description
1 polymer ?
#
loop_
_entity_poly.entity_id
_entity_poly.type
_entity_poly.pdbx_seq_one_letter_code
_entity_poly.pdbx_strand_id
1 'polypeptide(L)'
;MQLSQAQLEQFDRDGFLFFPALFSPEEIARLTDEVPRLYAQDRPENVREKHGGAVRTNFAAHLYSGPFARLARHPRMVRPVEQLFGEQVYMHQFKINGKNAFDGDVWQWHQDYGTWLNDDLMPTPRAMNVAIFLDEVNEFNGPLMFIPGSHRMGVLEAGHDLTTTSYPLWTINNDNIRTLVDKAGGRDGGIVAPKGPAGSMLLFHSCLVHASTSNLSPWNRVSVYLSLCAVSNHIRRHKRVEWIAHRDFAPIECLPDDCLRKDYPVELPWQHGTPPAAARTSLEPLEEAVQ
;
A
#
# COMPACT_ATOMS: atom_id res chain seq x y z
N MET A 1 7.94 15.33 5.18
CA MET A 1 7.18 16.60 5.03
C MET A 1 6.21 16.73 6.20
N GLN A 2 5.85 17.95 6.57
CA GLN A 2 4.81 18.23 7.56
C GLN A 2 3.49 18.50 6.85
N LEU A 3 2.39 17.93 7.33
CA LEU A 3 1.03 18.24 6.89
C LEU A 3 0.57 19.57 7.48
N SER A 4 -0.10 20.38 6.66
CA SER A 4 -0.77 21.60 7.11
C SER A 4 -2.03 21.27 7.92
N GLN A 5 -2.52 22.26 8.69
CA GLN A 5 -3.77 22.10 9.44
C GLN A 5 -4.95 21.72 8.54
N ALA A 6 -5.08 22.35 7.37
CA ALA A 6 -6.12 22.02 6.40
C ALA A 6 -6.00 20.58 5.87
N GLN A 7 -4.79 20.06 5.70
CA GLN A 7 -4.57 18.67 5.30
C GLN A 7 -4.92 17.69 6.41
N LEU A 8 -4.62 18.02 7.68
CA LEU A 8 -5.05 17.22 8.82
C LEU A 8 -6.59 17.15 8.90
N GLU A 9 -7.26 18.28 8.75
CA GLU A 9 -8.73 18.36 8.74
C GLU A 9 -9.36 17.62 7.54
N GLN A 10 -8.74 17.72 6.36
CA GLN A 10 -9.16 16.95 5.19
C GLN A 10 -9.00 15.45 5.43
N PHE A 11 -7.86 15.00 5.97
CA PHE A 11 -7.64 13.58 6.23
C PHE A 11 -8.63 13.05 7.27
N ASP A 12 -8.91 13.80 8.34
CA ASP A 12 -9.90 13.41 9.34
C ASP A 12 -11.31 13.23 8.74
N ARG A 13 -11.71 14.17 7.86
CA ARG A 13 -13.02 14.15 7.21
C ARG A 13 -13.13 13.08 6.13
N ASP A 14 -12.16 13.01 5.23
CA ASP A 14 -12.26 12.28 3.97
C ASP A 14 -11.49 10.95 3.99
N GLY A 15 -10.51 10.81 4.87
CA GLY A 15 -9.72 9.59 5.07
C GLY A 15 -8.53 9.43 4.13
N PHE A 16 -8.29 10.41 3.26
CA PHE A 16 -7.15 10.43 2.35
C PHE A 16 -6.65 11.84 2.04
N LEU A 17 -5.42 11.91 1.53
CA LEU A 17 -4.78 13.08 0.94
C LEU A 17 -4.17 12.71 -0.41
N PHE A 18 -4.20 13.65 -1.34
CA PHE A 18 -3.59 13.52 -2.66
C PHE A 18 -2.65 14.70 -2.92
N PHE A 19 -1.44 14.38 -3.36
CA PHE A 19 -0.38 15.36 -3.64
C PHE A 19 0.08 15.17 -5.09
N PRO A 20 -0.42 15.99 -6.04
CA PRO A 20 -0.06 15.86 -7.44
C PRO A 20 1.41 16.22 -7.66
N ALA A 21 2.13 15.39 -8.41
CA ALA A 21 3.52 15.61 -8.80
C ALA A 21 4.47 15.97 -7.63
N LEU A 22 4.30 15.33 -6.47
CA LEU A 22 5.11 15.59 -5.27
C LEU A 22 6.58 15.15 -5.43
N PHE A 23 6.82 14.15 -6.29
CA PHE A 23 8.15 13.67 -6.66
C PHE A 23 8.48 14.10 -8.07
N SER A 24 9.73 14.51 -8.29
CA SER A 24 10.17 15.00 -9.59
C SER A 24 10.28 13.86 -10.62
N PRO A 25 10.27 14.17 -11.94
CA PRO A 25 10.52 13.17 -12.97
C PRO A 25 11.86 12.44 -12.79
N GLU A 26 12.89 13.11 -12.28
CA GLU A 26 14.19 12.51 -11.98
C GLU A 26 14.11 11.50 -10.82
N GLU A 27 13.39 11.84 -9.74
CA GLU A 27 13.17 10.94 -8.60
C GLU A 27 12.37 9.70 -9.03
N ILE A 28 11.40 9.87 -9.94
CA ILE A 28 10.59 8.77 -10.46
C ILE A 28 11.36 7.89 -11.44
N ALA A 29 12.18 8.47 -12.32
CA ALA A 29 13.00 7.70 -13.26
C ALA A 29 13.87 6.66 -12.52
N ARG A 30 14.48 7.05 -11.40
CA ARG A 30 15.28 6.16 -10.54
C ARG A 30 14.52 4.94 -10.03
N LEU A 31 13.21 5.07 -9.81
CA LEU A 31 12.35 3.99 -9.36
C LEU A 31 11.86 3.15 -10.54
N THR A 32 11.41 3.80 -11.63
CA THR A 32 10.89 3.10 -12.81
C THR A 32 11.95 2.28 -13.53
N ASP A 33 13.19 2.78 -13.60
CA ASP A 33 14.32 2.08 -14.24
C ASP A 33 14.69 0.78 -13.53
N GLU A 34 14.36 0.67 -12.24
CA GLU A 34 14.65 -0.49 -11.41
C GLU A 34 13.56 -1.58 -11.52
N VAL A 35 12.32 -1.21 -11.87
CA VAL A 35 11.17 -2.14 -11.94
C VAL A 35 11.41 -3.32 -12.90
N PRO A 36 11.91 -3.13 -14.15
CA PRO A 36 12.17 -4.26 -15.06
C PRO A 36 13.15 -5.28 -14.47
N ARG A 37 14.22 -4.81 -13.80
CA ARG A 37 15.21 -5.65 -13.14
C ARG A 37 14.60 -6.46 -11.99
N LEU A 38 13.68 -5.87 -11.24
CA LEU A 38 12.96 -6.56 -10.17
C LEU A 38 12.02 -7.64 -10.72
N TYR A 39 11.26 -7.31 -11.77
CA TYR A 39 10.25 -8.20 -12.34
C TYR A 39 10.86 -9.39 -13.11
N ALA A 40 12.08 -9.24 -13.62
CA ALA A 40 12.84 -10.30 -14.28
C ALA A 40 13.37 -11.37 -13.32
N GLN A 41 13.45 -11.09 -12.01
CA GLN A 41 13.95 -12.05 -11.03
C GLN A 41 12.94 -13.17 -10.79
N ASP A 42 13.44 -14.40 -10.68
CA ASP A 42 12.66 -15.55 -10.21
C ASP A 42 12.72 -15.62 -8.69
N ARG A 43 11.67 -15.13 -8.05
CA ARG A 43 11.59 -14.89 -6.61
C ARG A 43 10.17 -15.06 -6.10
N PRO A 44 9.97 -15.60 -4.88
CA PRO A 44 8.63 -15.76 -4.30
C PRO A 44 7.92 -14.42 -4.05
N GLU A 45 8.67 -13.31 -3.98
CA GLU A 45 8.10 -11.97 -3.85
C GLU A 45 7.40 -11.46 -5.12
N ASN A 46 7.70 -12.05 -6.29
CA ASN A 46 7.06 -11.70 -7.56
C ASN A 46 5.80 -12.54 -7.77
N VAL A 47 4.66 -12.03 -7.31
CA VAL A 47 3.35 -12.62 -7.60
C VAL A 47 2.95 -12.24 -9.02
N ARG A 48 2.83 -13.25 -9.88
CA ARG A 48 2.51 -13.10 -11.30
C ARG A 48 1.00 -13.25 -11.53
N GLU A 49 0.50 -12.62 -12.58
CA GLU A 49 -0.87 -12.83 -13.05
C GLU A 49 -1.10 -14.30 -13.40
N LYS A 50 -2.36 -14.76 -13.23
CA LYS A 50 -2.78 -16.13 -13.59
C LYS A 50 -2.51 -16.45 -15.06
N HIS A 51 -2.55 -15.43 -15.92
CA HIS A 51 -2.33 -15.52 -17.35
C HIS A 51 -1.16 -14.62 -17.78
N GLY A 52 -0.33 -15.07 -18.71
CA GLY A 52 0.73 -14.25 -19.32
C GLY A 52 2.02 -14.07 -18.50
N GLY A 53 2.06 -14.48 -17.23
CA GLY A 53 3.29 -14.52 -16.42
C GLY A 53 3.86 -13.14 -16.03
N ALA A 54 3.18 -12.05 -16.35
CA ALA A 54 3.58 -10.71 -15.95
C ALA A 54 3.45 -10.54 -14.43
N VAL A 55 4.36 -9.77 -13.82
CA VAL A 55 4.32 -9.51 -12.37
C VAL A 55 3.15 -8.58 -12.05
N ARG A 56 2.20 -9.06 -11.27
CA ARG A 56 1.08 -8.28 -10.72
C ARG A 56 1.53 -7.47 -9.51
N THR A 57 2.24 -8.15 -8.60
CA THR A 57 2.73 -7.53 -7.37
C THR A 57 4.15 -8.03 -7.09
N ASN A 58 5.06 -7.10 -6.88
CA ASN A 58 6.36 -7.36 -6.28
C ASN A 58 6.33 -6.94 -4.81
N PHE A 59 6.60 -7.86 -3.91
CA PHE A 59 6.65 -7.61 -2.48
C PHE A 59 8.08 -7.29 -2.00
N ALA A 60 8.18 -6.53 -0.91
CA ALA A 60 9.39 -6.34 -0.14
C ALA A 60 10.63 -5.81 -0.91
N ALA A 61 10.47 -5.20 -2.10
CA ALA A 61 11.59 -4.68 -2.90
C ALA A 61 12.57 -3.82 -2.11
N HIS A 62 12.09 -3.05 -1.13
CA HIS A 62 12.93 -2.25 -0.23
C HIS A 62 13.98 -3.04 0.58
N LEU A 63 13.92 -4.37 0.63
CA LEU A 63 14.91 -5.22 1.31
C LEU A 63 16.01 -5.75 0.36
N TYR A 64 15.86 -5.55 -0.96
CA TYR A 64 16.78 -6.08 -1.98
C TYR A 64 16.97 -5.18 -3.20
N SER A 65 16.48 -3.94 -3.13
CA SER A 65 16.68 -2.90 -4.15
C SER A 65 17.03 -1.57 -3.49
N GLY A 66 18.19 -1.00 -3.86
CA GLY A 66 18.68 0.27 -3.33
C GLY A 66 17.69 1.44 -3.50
N PRO A 67 17.18 1.72 -4.71
CA PRO A 67 16.19 2.78 -4.92
C PRO A 67 14.94 2.64 -4.04
N PHE A 68 14.37 1.43 -3.96
CA PHE A 68 13.17 1.19 -3.14
C PHE A 68 13.47 1.16 -1.62
N ALA A 69 14.67 0.78 -1.21
CA ALA A 69 15.14 0.87 0.16
C ALA A 69 15.27 2.33 0.64
N ARG A 70 15.66 3.24 -0.26
CA ARG A 70 15.67 4.68 0.02
C ARG A 70 14.27 5.25 0.04
N LEU A 71 13.40 4.83 -0.88
CA LEU A 71 12.01 5.22 -0.89
C LEU A 71 11.27 4.82 0.42
N ALA A 72 11.52 3.61 0.91
CA ALA A 72 10.96 3.10 2.17
C ALA A 72 11.31 3.97 3.38
N ARG A 73 12.41 4.73 3.30
CA ARG A 73 12.91 5.65 4.32
C ARG A 73 12.74 7.12 3.94
N HIS A 74 11.94 7.41 2.90
CA HIS A 74 11.81 8.77 2.39
C HIS A 74 10.94 9.63 3.33
N PRO A 75 11.41 10.82 3.76
CA PRO A 75 10.70 11.63 4.76
C PRO A 75 9.37 12.20 4.25
N ARG A 76 9.18 12.34 2.92
CA ARG A 76 7.85 12.68 2.35
C ARG A 76 6.82 11.56 2.48
N MET A 77 7.26 10.31 2.59
CA MET A 77 6.38 9.14 2.74
C MET A 77 6.07 8.85 4.21
N VAL A 78 7.09 8.87 5.07
CA VAL A 78 6.98 8.39 6.46
C VAL A 78 6.43 9.46 7.41
N ARG A 79 6.99 10.68 7.37
CA ARG A 79 6.67 11.74 8.35
C ARG A 79 5.19 12.14 8.41
N PRO A 80 4.43 12.20 7.29
CA PRO A 80 2.99 12.45 7.35
C PRO A 80 2.21 11.44 8.19
N VAL A 81 2.59 10.16 8.12
CA VAL A 81 1.92 9.09 8.88
C VAL A 81 2.29 9.18 10.36
N GLU A 82 3.57 9.43 10.66
CA GLU A 82 4.02 9.67 12.05
C GLU A 82 3.29 10.85 12.68
N GLN A 83 3.11 11.95 11.93
CA GLN A 83 2.37 13.12 12.39
C GLN A 83 0.91 12.78 12.71
N LEU A 84 0.24 12.00 11.85
CA LEU A 84 -1.16 11.61 12.05
C LEU A 84 -1.35 10.66 13.23
N PHE A 85 -0.39 9.77 13.48
CA PHE A 85 -0.45 8.86 14.63
C PHE A 85 0.10 9.45 15.93
N GLY A 86 0.96 10.45 15.85
CA GLY A 86 1.69 10.99 16.99
C GLY A 86 2.77 10.04 17.52
N GLU A 87 3.22 9.08 16.72
CA GLU A 87 4.27 8.11 17.08
C GLU A 87 5.06 7.65 15.86
N GLN A 88 6.17 6.96 16.09
CA GLN A 88 6.97 6.33 15.04
C GLN A 88 6.24 5.13 14.42
N VAL A 89 6.59 4.83 13.17
CA VAL A 89 5.99 3.75 12.39
C VAL A 89 7.03 2.73 11.93
N TYR A 90 6.59 1.49 11.75
CA TYR A 90 7.34 0.43 11.08
C TYR A 90 6.71 0.11 9.71
N MET A 91 7.47 -0.57 8.86
CA MET A 91 6.97 -1.05 7.57
C MET A 91 6.16 -2.33 7.78
N HIS A 92 4.83 -2.26 7.69
CA HIS A 92 3.99 -3.46 7.77
C HIS A 92 3.99 -4.25 6.45
N GLN A 93 3.92 -3.54 5.33
CA GLN A 93 3.94 -4.16 4.00
C GLN A 93 4.53 -3.18 2.98
N PHE A 94 5.36 -3.69 2.07
CA PHE A 94 5.86 -2.95 0.92
C PHE A 94 5.50 -3.68 -0.37
N LYS A 95 4.86 -2.99 -1.32
CA LYS A 95 4.44 -3.61 -2.59
C LYS A 95 4.57 -2.66 -3.77
N ILE A 96 5.04 -3.17 -4.90
CA ILE A 96 4.92 -2.53 -6.21
C ILE A 96 3.83 -3.28 -6.95
N ASN A 97 2.72 -2.59 -7.21
CA ASN A 97 1.58 -3.17 -7.92
C ASN A 97 1.60 -2.68 -9.36
N GLY A 98 1.72 -3.61 -10.30
CA GLY A 98 1.49 -3.37 -11.71
C GLY A 98 0.04 -3.69 -12.07
N LYS A 99 -0.60 -2.78 -12.78
CA LYS A 99 -1.85 -3.05 -13.49
C LYS A 99 -1.58 -2.88 -14.98
N ASN A 100 -1.31 -4.00 -15.65
CA ASN A 100 -0.89 -4.01 -17.05
C ASN A 100 -1.97 -3.44 -17.97
N ALA A 101 -1.51 -2.82 -19.06
CA ALA A 101 -2.35 -2.49 -20.20
C ALA A 101 -3.14 -3.73 -20.66
N PHE A 102 -4.40 -3.53 -21.03
CA PHE A 102 -5.36 -4.53 -21.52
C PHE A 102 -5.77 -5.67 -20.56
N ASP A 103 -4.86 -6.16 -19.72
CA ASP A 103 -5.05 -7.40 -18.95
C ASP A 103 -5.18 -7.17 -17.43
N GLY A 104 -4.99 -5.94 -16.96
CA GLY A 104 -4.96 -5.64 -15.53
C GLY A 104 -6.30 -5.87 -14.83
N ASP A 105 -6.36 -6.81 -13.88
CA ASP A 105 -7.61 -7.23 -13.25
C ASP A 105 -8.15 -6.27 -12.16
N VAL A 106 -9.40 -6.47 -11.76
CA VAL A 106 -10.11 -5.73 -10.71
C VAL A 106 -9.48 -5.94 -9.32
N TRP A 107 -9.64 -4.93 -8.46
CA TRP A 107 -9.55 -5.05 -7.01
C TRP A 107 -10.90 -4.62 -6.44
N GLN A 108 -11.64 -5.55 -5.84
CA GLN A 108 -12.97 -5.33 -5.27
C GLN A 108 -12.93 -4.33 -4.13
N TRP A 109 -14.09 -3.81 -3.74
CA TRP A 109 -14.22 -2.96 -2.56
C TRP A 109 -13.79 -3.69 -1.29
N HIS A 110 -12.79 -3.14 -0.61
CA HIS A 110 -12.24 -3.71 0.60
C HIS A 110 -11.68 -2.63 1.53
N GLN A 111 -11.29 -3.06 2.73
CA GLN A 111 -10.45 -2.34 3.66
C GLN A 111 -9.17 -3.15 3.87
N ASP A 112 -8.01 -2.51 3.76
CA ASP A 112 -6.73 -3.16 4.03
C ASP A 112 -6.68 -3.66 5.48
N TYR A 113 -7.15 -2.85 6.44
CA TYR A 113 -7.21 -3.23 7.84
C TYR A 113 -8.05 -4.49 8.08
N GLY A 114 -9.13 -4.69 7.31
CA GLY A 114 -9.94 -5.91 7.41
C GLY A 114 -9.10 -7.17 7.18
N THR A 115 -8.18 -7.13 6.21
CA THR A 115 -7.23 -8.23 5.99
C THR A 115 -6.22 -8.34 7.14
N TRP A 116 -5.63 -7.23 7.56
CA TRP A 116 -4.59 -7.24 8.60
C TRP A 116 -5.10 -7.68 9.98
N LEU A 117 -6.34 -7.33 10.31
CA LEU A 117 -7.05 -7.83 11.49
C LEU A 117 -7.29 -9.34 11.39
N ASN A 118 -7.94 -9.78 10.31
CA ASN A 118 -8.38 -11.18 10.18
C ASN A 118 -7.24 -12.17 9.97
N ASP A 119 -6.16 -11.75 9.29
CA ASP A 119 -5.04 -12.62 8.97
C ASP A 119 -3.88 -12.47 9.94
N ASP A 120 -3.48 -11.25 10.30
CA ASP A 120 -2.27 -11.02 11.10
C ASP A 120 -2.56 -10.60 12.55
N LEU A 121 -3.84 -10.50 12.94
CA LEU A 121 -4.25 -10.00 14.26
C LEU A 121 -3.67 -8.61 14.59
N MET A 122 -3.68 -7.70 13.60
CA MET A 122 -3.37 -6.29 13.86
C MET A 122 -4.39 -5.73 14.87
N PRO A 123 -3.97 -5.17 16.03
CA PRO A 123 -4.90 -4.88 17.13
C PRO A 123 -5.92 -3.77 16.85
N THR A 124 -5.47 -2.67 16.25
CA THR A 124 -6.28 -1.48 15.95
C THR A 124 -5.97 -0.96 14.55
N PRO A 125 -6.82 -0.12 13.93
CA PRO A 125 -6.55 0.42 12.59
C PRO A 125 -5.50 1.55 12.56
N ARG A 126 -4.50 1.51 13.45
CA ARG A 126 -3.34 2.43 13.45
C ARG A 126 -2.32 2.04 12.39
N ALA A 127 -2.80 1.90 11.16
CA ALA A 127 -1.97 1.74 9.96
C ALA A 127 -2.56 2.54 8.78
N MET A 128 -1.71 2.96 7.86
CA MET A 128 -2.05 3.73 6.65
C MET A 128 -1.29 3.20 5.45
N ASN A 129 -1.79 3.50 4.26
CA ASN A 129 -1.04 3.30 3.03
C ASN A 129 -0.57 4.64 2.48
N VAL A 130 0.67 4.66 2.03
CA VAL A 130 1.24 5.75 1.22
C VAL A 130 1.63 5.16 -0.12
N ALA A 131 1.10 5.71 -1.20
CA ALA A 131 1.36 5.24 -2.56
C ALA A 131 1.99 6.33 -3.42
N ILE A 132 2.97 5.96 -4.25
CA ILE A 132 3.48 6.82 -5.32
C ILE A 132 3.10 6.22 -6.66
N PHE A 133 2.63 7.08 -7.55
CA PHE A 133 2.38 6.77 -8.95
C PHE A 133 3.71 6.68 -9.69
N LEU A 134 4.08 5.50 -10.20
CA LEU A 134 5.25 5.33 -11.05
C LEU A 134 4.91 5.60 -12.52
N ASP A 135 3.67 5.27 -12.92
CA ASP A 135 3.06 5.70 -14.18
C ASP A 135 2.06 6.83 -13.93
N GLU A 136 1.66 7.56 -14.98
CA GLU A 136 0.47 8.41 -14.92
C GLU A 136 -0.78 7.59 -14.55
N VAL A 137 -1.61 8.13 -13.65
CA VAL A 137 -2.92 7.57 -13.33
C VAL A 137 -3.99 8.44 -13.96
N ASN A 138 -4.70 7.88 -14.93
CA ASN A 138 -5.80 8.55 -15.62
C ASN A 138 -7.13 7.81 -15.39
N GLU A 139 -8.20 8.22 -16.05
CA GLU A 139 -9.52 7.62 -15.87
C GLU A 139 -9.68 6.24 -16.54
N PHE A 140 -8.78 5.87 -17.45
CA PHE A 140 -8.89 4.68 -18.29
C PHE A 140 -8.03 3.51 -17.80
N ASN A 141 -6.92 3.79 -17.11
CA ASN A 141 -6.00 2.75 -16.64
C ASN A 141 -6.34 2.16 -15.26
N GLY A 142 -7.62 2.28 -14.87
CA GLY A 142 -8.18 1.73 -13.65
C GLY A 142 -7.67 2.43 -12.40
N PRO A 143 -7.96 3.71 -12.17
CA PRO A 143 -7.49 4.45 -10.98
C PRO A 143 -8.04 3.83 -9.68
N LEU A 144 -7.37 4.11 -8.57
CA LEU A 144 -7.89 3.77 -7.25
C LEU A 144 -9.12 4.64 -6.96
N MET A 145 -10.21 4.00 -6.57
CA MET A 145 -11.46 4.64 -6.18
C MET A 145 -11.61 4.55 -4.66
N PHE A 146 -12.07 5.62 -4.04
CA PHE A 146 -12.36 5.74 -2.63
C PHE A 146 -13.82 6.10 -2.40
N ILE A 147 -14.36 5.67 -1.26
CA ILE A 147 -15.59 6.22 -0.70
C ILE A 147 -15.19 7.19 0.43
N PRO A 148 -15.20 8.52 0.21
CA PRO A 148 -14.73 9.50 1.20
C PRO A 148 -15.44 9.35 2.56
N GLY A 149 -14.68 9.47 3.64
CA GLY A 149 -15.21 9.41 5.01
C GLY A 149 -15.58 8.02 5.51
N SER A 150 -15.53 6.98 4.65
CA SER A 150 -15.88 5.61 5.05
C SER A 150 -14.96 5.02 6.12
N HIS A 151 -13.73 5.54 6.27
CA HIS A 151 -12.80 5.14 7.33
C HIS A 151 -13.34 5.41 8.75
N ARG A 152 -14.22 6.40 8.91
CA ARG A 152 -14.84 6.75 10.20
C ARG A 152 -15.81 5.69 10.71
N MET A 153 -16.21 4.74 9.87
CA MET A 153 -17.03 3.60 10.28
C MET A 153 -16.21 2.51 11.01
N GLY A 154 -14.88 2.66 11.08
CA GLY A 154 -14.01 1.61 11.59
C GLY A 154 -13.94 0.42 10.63
N VAL A 155 -13.64 -0.76 11.18
CA VAL A 155 -13.63 -2.00 10.39
C VAL A 155 -15.06 -2.44 10.10
N LEU A 156 -15.33 -2.76 8.84
CA LEU A 156 -16.62 -3.24 8.37
C LEU A 156 -16.61 -4.77 8.28
N GLU A 157 -17.78 -5.38 8.43
CA GLU A 157 -17.94 -6.80 8.16
C GLU A 157 -17.61 -7.10 6.69
N ALA A 158 -16.76 -8.09 6.48
CA ALA A 158 -16.25 -8.47 5.17
C ALA A 158 -16.36 -9.99 4.96
N GLY A 159 -16.70 -10.39 3.73
CA GLY A 159 -16.65 -11.78 3.29
C GLY A 159 -15.28 -12.11 2.71
N HIS A 160 -14.80 -13.34 2.88
CA HIS A 160 -13.53 -13.77 2.30
C HIS A 160 -13.75 -14.34 0.89
N ASP A 161 -13.42 -13.54 -0.13
CA ASP A 161 -13.50 -13.94 -1.52
C ASP A 161 -12.25 -14.72 -1.92
N LEU A 162 -12.44 -16.03 -2.15
CA LEU A 162 -11.38 -16.96 -2.54
C LEU A 162 -11.40 -17.28 -4.05
N THR A 163 -12.38 -16.78 -4.81
CA THR A 163 -12.73 -17.33 -6.13
C THR A 163 -12.65 -16.32 -7.25
N THR A 164 -12.97 -15.06 -7.02
CA THR A 164 -13.18 -14.10 -8.13
C THR A 164 -11.92 -13.38 -8.59
N THR A 165 -10.84 -13.36 -7.79
CA THR A 165 -9.57 -12.74 -8.18
C THR A 165 -8.40 -13.71 -8.20
N SER A 166 -7.23 -13.21 -8.58
CA SER A 166 -5.97 -13.94 -8.45
C SER A 166 -5.48 -14.12 -7.02
N TYR A 167 -6.10 -13.47 -6.01
CA TYR A 167 -5.64 -13.52 -4.61
C TYR A 167 -6.81 -13.45 -3.60
N PRO A 168 -6.87 -14.33 -2.59
CA PRO A 168 -7.84 -14.24 -1.50
C PRO A 168 -7.98 -12.82 -0.92
N LEU A 169 -9.19 -12.26 -0.95
CA LEU A 169 -9.44 -10.87 -0.54
C LEU A 169 -10.67 -10.77 0.36
N TRP A 170 -10.55 -10.03 1.46
CA TRP A 170 -11.68 -9.67 2.31
C TRP A 170 -12.46 -8.52 1.66
N THR A 171 -13.66 -8.79 1.17
CA THR A 171 -14.47 -7.85 0.38
C THR A 171 -15.72 -7.39 1.14
N ILE A 172 -16.13 -6.16 0.88
CA ILE A 172 -17.34 -5.56 1.45
C ILE A 172 -18.51 -5.83 0.52
N ASN A 173 -19.64 -6.26 1.09
CA ASN A 173 -20.83 -6.56 0.30
C ASN A 173 -21.44 -5.31 -0.36
N ASN A 174 -22.17 -5.51 -1.45
CA ASN A 174 -22.69 -4.42 -2.28
C ASN A 174 -23.72 -3.52 -1.58
N ASP A 175 -24.48 -4.03 -0.60
CA ASP A 175 -25.48 -3.24 0.13
C ASP A 175 -24.81 -2.25 1.10
N ASN A 176 -23.73 -2.68 1.75
CA ASN A 176 -22.86 -1.83 2.54
C ASN A 176 -22.20 -0.77 1.65
N ILE A 177 -21.69 -1.15 0.48
CA ILE A 177 -21.12 -0.18 -0.48
C ILE A 177 -22.15 0.86 -0.90
N ARG A 178 -23.37 0.46 -1.27
CA ARG A 178 -24.45 1.39 -1.62
C ARG A 178 -24.72 2.39 -0.49
N THR A 179 -24.85 1.88 0.74
CA THR A 179 -25.09 2.71 1.93
C THR A 179 -23.96 3.73 2.17
N LEU A 180 -22.70 3.31 2.01
CA LEU A 180 -21.56 4.19 2.21
C LEU A 180 -21.46 5.27 1.11
N VAL A 181 -21.69 4.90 -0.15
CA VAL A 181 -21.72 5.84 -1.28
C VAL A 181 -22.81 6.88 -1.07
N ASP A 182 -24.03 6.46 -0.69
CA ASP A 182 -25.14 7.38 -0.42
C ASP A 182 -24.79 8.37 0.71
N LYS A 183 -24.18 7.89 1.81
CA LYS A 183 -23.72 8.74 2.92
C LYS A 183 -22.61 9.71 2.51
N ALA A 184 -21.74 9.32 1.59
CA ALA A 184 -20.63 10.15 1.11
C ALA A 184 -21.03 11.15 0.01
N GLY A 185 -22.32 11.24 -0.36
CA GLY A 185 -22.83 12.20 -1.35
C GLY A 185 -23.40 11.57 -2.62
N GLY A 186 -23.64 10.25 -2.61
CA GLY A 186 -24.32 9.55 -3.70
C GLY A 186 -23.60 9.73 -5.04
N ARG A 187 -24.35 10.11 -6.08
CA ARG A 187 -23.81 10.28 -7.44
C ARG A 187 -22.84 11.46 -7.58
N ASP A 188 -22.94 12.46 -6.70
CA ASP A 188 -22.21 13.73 -6.85
C ASP A 188 -20.91 13.78 -6.04
N GLY A 189 -20.64 12.76 -5.23
CA GLY A 189 -19.43 12.72 -4.38
C GLY A 189 -19.18 11.41 -3.63
N GLY A 190 -20.06 10.43 -3.75
CA GLY A 190 -19.95 9.17 -3.00
C GLY A 190 -18.78 8.29 -3.43
N ILE A 191 -18.19 8.54 -4.60
CA ILE A 191 -16.96 7.89 -5.06
C ILE A 191 -16.03 8.95 -5.66
N VAL A 192 -14.75 8.91 -5.27
CA VAL A 192 -13.69 9.75 -5.84
C VAL A 192 -12.54 8.89 -6.32
N ALA A 193 -11.91 9.29 -7.43
CA ALA A 193 -10.74 8.63 -7.99
C ALA A 193 -9.65 9.67 -8.27
N PRO A 194 -8.70 9.88 -7.33
CA PRO A 194 -7.57 10.78 -7.54
C PRO A 194 -6.74 10.34 -8.74
N LYS A 195 -6.43 11.29 -9.61
CA LYS A 195 -5.72 11.10 -10.88
C LYS A 195 -4.61 12.14 -10.99
N GLY A 196 -3.51 11.78 -11.63
CA GLY A 196 -2.39 12.69 -11.80
C GLY A 196 -1.17 12.04 -12.45
N PRO A 197 -0.14 12.85 -12.74
CA PRO A 197 1.07 12.37 -13.37
C PRO A 197 1.84 11.43 -12.43
N ALA A 198 2.80 10.71 -13.02
CA ALA A 198 3.81 10.00 -12.26
C ALA A 198 4.50 10.96 -11.25
N GLY A 199 4.83 10.44 -10.07
CA GLY A 199 5.32 11.22 -8.94
C GLY A 199 4.24 11.84 -8.06
N SER A 200 2.96 11.66 -8.40
CA SER A 200 1.88 11.98 -7.46
C SER A 200 1.85 10.99 -6.30
N MET A 201 1.48 11.47 -5.11
CA MET A 201 1.40 10.67 -3.90
C MET A 201 -0.04 10.61 -3.37
N LEU A 202 -0.47 9.42 -2.96
CA LEU A 202 -1.65 9.19 -2.15
C LEU A 202 -1.27 8.81 -0.73
N LEU A 203 -1.99 9.31 0.25
CA LEU A 203 -1.96 8.85 1.63
C LEU A 203 -3.39 8.54 2.05
N PHE A 204 -3.69 7.33 2.50
CA PHE A 204 -5.05 6.95 2.91
C PHE A 204 -5.08 6.01 4.10
N HIS A 205 -6.14 6.16 4.90
CA HIS A 205 -6.39 5.37 6.09
C HIS A 205 -6.68 3.89 5.74
N SER A 206 -6.22 2.95 6.55
CA SER A 206 -6.39 1.49 6.31
C SER A 206 -7.83 0.99 6.32
N CYS A 207 -8.73 1.69 7.02
CA CYS A 207 -10.18 1.49 6.96
C CYS A 207 -10.89 2.28 5.84
N LEU A 208 -10.20 3.07 5.02
CA LEU A 208 -10.87 3.75 3.91
C LEU A 208 -11.29 2.71 2.87
N VAL A 209 -12.58 2.64 2.55
CA VAL A 209 -13.11 1.68 1.58
C VAL A 209 -12.65 2.06 0.18
N HIS A 210 -11.98 1.13 -0.48
CA HIS A 210 -11.37 1.39 -1.77
C HIS A 210 -11.41 0.18 -2.72
N ALA A 211 -11.32 0.46 -4.02
CA ALA A 211 -11.35 -0.50 -5.11
C ALA A 211 -10.62 0.05 -6.34
N SER A 212 -10.34 -0.78 -7.34
CA SER A 212 -10.00 -0.28 -8.68
C SER A 212 -10.52 -1.22 -9.77
N THR A 213 -11.04 -0.65 -10.85
CA THR A 213 -11.57 -1.39 -12.00
C THR A 213 -10.46 -2.08 -12.79
N SER A 214 -10.81 -2.97 -13.72
CA SER A 214 -9.84 -3.49 -14.69
C SER A 214 -9.22 -2.37 -15.55
N ASN A 215 -8.09 -2.67 -16.19
CA ASN A 215 -7.40 -1.79 -17.11
C ASN A 215 -7.52 -2.32 -18.54
N LEU A 216 -8.44 -1.73 -19.31
CA LEU A 216 -8.63 -2.03 -20.73
C LEU A 216 -7.82 -1.11 -21.65
N SER A 217 -7.12 -0.14 -21.08
CA SER A 217 -6.39 0.88 -21.83
C SER A 217 -5.02 0.36 -22.31
N PRO A 218 -4.38 1.03 -23.27
CA PRO A 218 -3.02 0.69 -23.72
C PRO A 218 -1.91 1.16 -22.76
N TRP A 219 -2.25 1.73 -21.60
CA TRP A 219 -1.29 2.29 -20.66
C TRP A 219 -1.20 1.45 -19.38
N ASN A 220 0.01 1.12 -18.96
CA ASN A 220 0.22 0.49 -17.66
C ASN A 220 -0.14 1.47 -16.52
N ARG A 221 -0.38 0.90 -15.34
CA ARG A 221 -0.57 1.64 -14.10
C ARG A 221 0.22 0.97 -12.98
N VAL A 222 1.50 1.31 -12.89
CA VAL A 222 2.39 0.88 -11.81
C VAL A 222 2.37 1.89 -10.68
N SER A 223 2.27 1.40 -9.45
CA SER A 223 2.39 2.23 -8.25
C SER A 223 3.07 1.44 -7.14
N VAL A 224 3.88 2.12 -6.34
CA VAL A 224 4.53 1.56 -5.15
C VAL A 224 3.80 2.01 -3.90
N TYR A 225 3.60 1.09 -2.96
CA TYR A 225 2.85 1.29 -1.72
C TYR A 225 3.71 0.90 -0.52
N LEU A 226 3.66 1.76 0.50
CA LEU A 226 4.16 1.52 1.84
C LEU A 226 2.94 1.46 2.75
N SER A 227 2.66 0.30 3.34
CA SER A 227 1.72 0.19 4.44
C SER A 227 2.49 0.41 5.74
N LEU A 228 2.28 1.57 6.35
CA LEU A 228 2.99 2.02 7.55
C LEU A 228 2.08 1.84 8.76
N CYS A 229 2.60 1.18 9.80
CA CYS A 229 1.85 0.88 11.01
C CYS A 229 2.56 1.49 12.23
N ALA A 230 1.79 2.01 13.17
CA ALA A 230 2.30 2.44 14.47
C ALA A 230 3.09 1.30 15.14
N VAL A 231 4.27 1.61 15.70
CA VAL A 231 5.13 0.61 16.37
C VAL A 231 4.41 -0.07 17.54
N SER A 232 3.61 0.70 18.29
CA SER A 232 2.77 0.17 19.38
C SER A 232 1.68 -0.81 18.91
N ASN A 233 1.35 -0.81 17.62
CA ASN A 233 0.25 -1.54 17.00
C ASN A 233 0.70 -2.68 16.06
N HIS A 234 1.90 -3.21 16.26
CA HIS A 234 2.39 -4.32 15.44
C HIS A 234 1.45 -5.53 15.43
N ILE A 235 1.55 -6.37 14.40
CA ILE A 235 0.73 -7.57 14.26
C ILE A 235 0.97 -8.57 15.41
N ARG A 236 -0.02 -9.40 15.70
CA ARG A 236 0.03 -10.41 16.77
C ARG A 236 0.05 -11.84 16.24
N ARG A 237 0.16 -12.04 14.93
CA ARG A 237 0.25 -13.37 14.31
C ARG A 237 0.97 -13.33 12.98
N HIS A 238 1.80 -14.34 12.72
CA HIS A 238 2.52 -14.50 11.46
C HIS A 238 1.82 -15.48 10.51
N LYS A 239 0.52 -15.26 10.22
CA LYS A 239 -0.24 -16.14 9.32
C LYS A 239 0.25 -16.04 7.87
N ARG A 240 0.66 -14.84 7.47
CA ARG A 240 1.21 -14.56 6.13
C ARG A 240 2.74 -14.57 6.15
N VAL A 241 3.32 -14.88 5.00
CA VAL A 241 4.78 -14.85 4.77
C VAL A 241 5.32 -13.44 4.96
N GLU A 242 6.58 -13.33 5.38
CA GLU A 242 7.18 -12.08 5.85
C GLU A 242 7.31 -11.00 4.77
N TRP A 243 7.43 -11.39 3.49
CA TRP A 243 7.43 -10.42 2.41
C TRP A 243 6.05 -9.77 2.19
N ILE A 244 4.97 -10.40 2.67
CA ILE A 244 3.62 -9.84 2.64
C ILE A 244 3.31 -9.10 3.95
N ALA A 245 3.66 -9.66 5.10
CA ALA A 245 3.45 -9.05 6.43
C ALA A 245 4.77 -9.08 7.20
N HIS A 246 5.45 -7.94 7.25
CA HIS A 246 6.79 -7.83 7.82
C HIS A 246 6.79 -8.07 9.33
N ARG A 247 7.95 -8.52 9.83
CA ARG A 247 8.17 -8.94 11.22
C ARG A 247 9.22 -8.13 11.96
N ASP A 248 9.86 -7.20 11.25
CA ASP A 248 10.69 -6.18 11.86
C ASP A 248 9.80 -4.99 12.24
N PHE A 249 9.60 -4.83 13.56
CA PHE A 249 8.79 -3.76 14.12
C PHE A 249 9.62 -2.56 14.56
N ALA A 250 10.90 -2.51 14.18
CA ALA A 250 11.75 -1.36 14.46
C ALA A 250 11.19 -0.08 13.80
N PRO A 251 11.27 1.07 14.49
CA PRO A 251 10.96 2.37 13.90
C PRO A 251 11.74 2.64 12.61
N ILE A 252 11.08 3.17 11.58
CA ILE A 252 11.74 3.58 10.35
C ILE A 252 12.58 4.83 10.60
N GLU A 253 13.89 4.72 10.38
CA GLU A 253 14.78 5.87 10.33
C GLU A 253 14.73 6.53 8.94
N CYS A 254 14.26 7.77 8.89
CA CYS A 254 14.19 8.52 7.63
C CYS A 254 15.58 8.94 7.15
N LEU A 255 15.81 8.83 5.85
CA LEU A 255 16.94 9.43 5.15
C LEU A 255 16.69 10.93 4.88
N PRO A 256 17.70 11.67 4.40
CA PRO A 256 17.50 13.01 3.87
C PRO A 256 16.51 13.04 2.69
N ASP A 257 15.86 14.19 2.48
CA ASP A 257 14.81 14.38 1.45
C ASP A 257 15.32 14.26 0.00
N ASP A 258 16.63 14.33 -0.22
CA ASP A 258 17.25 14.12 -1.54
C ASP A 258 17.72 12.67 -1.77
N CYS A 259 17.28 11.71 -0.95
CA CYS A 259 17.75 10.32 -1.00
C CYS A 259 17.32 9.50 -2.23
N LEU A 260 16.42 10.02 -3.07
CA LEU A 260 16.17 9.43 -4.38
C LEU A 260 17.09 9.99 -5.48
N ARG A 261 17.71 11.14 -5.24
CA ARG A 261 18.66 11.79 -6.16
C ARG A 261 20.11 11.46 -5.81
N LYS A 262 20.41 11.17 -4.54
CA LYS A 262 21.73 10.78 -4.04
C LYS A 262 21.71 9.38 -3.46
N ASP A 263 22.79 8.64 -3.71
CA ASP A 263 22.94 7.26 -3.24
C ASP A 263 23.40 7.19 -1.78
N TYR A 264 22.51 7.53 -0.83
CA TYR A 264 22.76 7.25 0.57
C TYR A 264 22.87 5.74 0.81
N PRO A 265 23.80 5.28 1.67
CA PRO A 265 23.89 3.88 2.07
C PRO A 265 22.57 3.40 2.68
N VAL A 266 22.16 2.19 2.33
CA VAL A 266 20.96 1.52 2.84
C VAL A 266 21.24 0.05 3.00
N GLU A 267 20.71 -0.54 4.07
CA GLU A 267 20.77 -1.98 4.29
C GLU A 267 19.81 -2.71 3.33
N LEU A 268 20.32 -3.78 2.71
CA LEU A 268 19.58 -4.65 1.78
C LEU A 268 19.69 -6.11 2.25
N PRO A 269 19.04 -6.49 3.36
CA PRO A 269 19.24 -7.79 4.00
C PRO A 269 18.88 -8.98 3.09
N TRP A 270 18.07 -8.76 2.05
CA TRP A 270 17.61 -9.82 1.13
C TRP A 270 18.24 -9.71 -0.27
N GLN A 271 19.31 -8.93 -0.43
CA GLN A 271 19.99 -8.73 -1.72
C GLN A 271 20.54 -10.03 -2.31
N HIS A 272 20.91 -10.99 -1.46
CA HIS A 272 21.45 -12.29 -1.86
C HIS A 272 20.42 -13.43 -1.77
N GLY A 273 19.14 -13.10 -1.60
CA GLY A 273 18.06 -14.06 -1.52
C GLY A 273 17.22 -13.88 -0.26
N THR A 274 16.05 -14.49 -0.28
CA THR A 274 15.05 -14.39 0.79
C THR A 274 15.39 -15.39 1.89
N PRO A 275 15.50 -14.95 3.16
CA PRO A 275 15.80 -15.85 4.27
C PRO A 275 14.75 -16.97 4.38
N PRO A 276 15.12 -18.25 4.60
CA PRO A 276 14.15 -19.33 4.75
C PRO A 276 13.12 -19.11 5.88
N ALA A 277 13.49 -18.33 6.90
CA ALA A 277 12.58 -17.94 7.98
C ALA A 277 11.39 -17.08 7.52
N ALA A 278 11.58 -16.29 6.46
CA ALA A 278 10.56 -15.41 5.90
C ALA A 278 9.34 -16.18 5.36
N ALA A 279 9.54 -17.44 4.94
CA ALA A 279 8.49 -18.29 4.41
C ALA A 279 7.67 -19.03 5.50
N ARG A 280 8.15 -19.07 6.75
CA ARG A 280 7.45 -19.79 7.83
C ARG A 280 6.21 -19.03 8.25
N THR A 281 5.08 -19.69 8.41
CA THR A 281 3.83 -19.08 8.90
C THR A 281 3.33 -19.78 10.16
N SER A 282 2.51 -19.10 10.95
CA SER A 282 1.88 -19.66 12.15
C SER A 282 0.45 -19.14 12.31
N LEU A 283 -0.46 -20.02 12.71
CA LEU A 283 -1.81 -19.65 13.14
C LEU A 283 -1.85 -19.24 14.61
N GLU A 284 -0.82 -19.58 15.37
CA GLU A 284 -0.70 -19.21 16.78
C GLU A 284 -0.42 -17.70 16.91
N PRO A 285 -1.11 -17.01 17.84
CA PRO A 285 -0.71 -15.68 18.25
C PRO A 285 0.75 -15.66 18.74
N LEU A 286 1.40 -14.52 18.58
CA LEU A 286 2.69 -14.26 19.22
C LEU A 286 2.48 -14.29 20.74
N GLU A 287 3.41 -14.93 21.45
CA GLU A 287 3.44 -14.82 22.91
C GLU A 287 3.52 -13.35 23.28
N GLU A 288 2.56 -12.86 24.07
CA GLU A 288 2.64 -11.51 24.62
C GLU A 288 3.94 -11.42 25.41
N ALA A 289 4.85 -10.54 24.98
CA ALA A 289 5.98 -10.19 25.82
C ALA A 289 5.38 -9.65 27.12
N VAL A 290 5.53 -10.41 28.21
CA VAL A 290 5.17 -9.97 29.56
C VAL A 290 5.89 -8.64 29.76
N GLN A 291 5.13 -7.54 29.79
CA GLN A 291 5.65 -6.19 29.99
C GLN A 291 6.32 -6.05 31.36
#